data_AF-A0A7S2ED95-F1
#
_entry.id   AF-A0A7S2ED95-F1
#
_cell.length_a   1.000
_cell.length_b   1.000
_cell.length_c   1.000
_cell.angle_alpha   90.00
_cell.angle_beta   90.00
_cell.angle_gamma   90.00
#
_symmetry.space_group_name_H-M   'P 1'
#
loop_
_entity.id
_entity.type
_entity.pdbx_description
1 polymer ?
#
loop_
_entity_poly.entity_id
_entity_poly.type
_entity_poly.pdbx_seq_one_letter_code
_entity_poly.pdbx_strand_id
1 'polypeptide(L)'
;PLKPASTTDATGMTSSEPPSSTPSLGAAAVAAAAAAAVGFAAARLLPSRPSANSEGNGDHAAVANARFAIPAELRADGCRYRKELEVAVGLVLEAGENMKGHCDARGTVDGHGSEHDLGISTKSSAADFATAIDVLNEKVIGEGIRAAFPSHSIIGEEDVGTGEIPPLGDGPTWIIDPVDGTTNFASGFPITCVSIGFCDGGVPVVGVAYGPVTGELYLAIKGYGAYRNGKRIRSIDPTAAPKTLSNSVVCFEFGYARSHESLEKMVGAVKRILSLGCRGTRQTGCGVLDICYVATGRMDIVYTGTADEGWKPWDYCAAMVVAEEAGCTIRSLF
;
A
#
# COMPACT_ATOMS: atom_id res chain seq x y z
N PRO A 1 -21.33 56.85 -3.14
CA PRO A 1 -20.92 58.10 -2.44
C PRO A 1 -20.29 57.78 -1.07
N LEU A 2 -19.01 58.15 -0.94
CA LEU A 2 -18.26 58.48 0.28
C LEU A 2 -17.80 57.35 1.25
N LYS A 3 -16.54 56.90 1.07
CA LYS A 3 -15.49 56.90 2.12
C LYS A 3 -15.16 58.36 2.53
N PRO A 4 -14.37 58.74 3.58
CA PRO A 4 -13.28 58.03 4.31
C PRO A 4 -13.34 58.28 5.85
N ALA A 5 -12.41 57.91 6.75
CA ALA A 5 -11.06 58.45 7.03
C ALA A 5 -10.52 57.76 8.31
N SER A 6 -9.31 57.15 8.33
CA SER A 6 -8.01 57.65 8.85
C SER A 6 -8.09 58.33 10.24
N THR A 7 -7.27 58.00 11.25
CA THR A 7 -5.83 58.38 11.32
C THR A 7 -5.06 57.75 12.52
N THR A 8 -3.76 57.54 12.31
CA THR A 8 -2.56 57.86 13.16
C THR A 8 -2.13 57.03 14.39
N ASP A 9 -0.97 56.37 14.19
CA ASP A 9 0.36 56.57 14.81
C ASP A 9 0.70 56.26 16.30
N ALA A 10 1.58 55.26 16.42
CA ALA A 10 2.93 55.26 17.02
C ALA A 10 3.15 55.66 18.49
N THR A 11 3.72 54.72 19.27
CA THR A 11 4.87 54.96 20.17
C THR A 11 5.62 53.65 20.40
N GLY A 12 6.95 53.68 20.35
CA GLY A 12 7.82 52.55 20.67
C GLY A 12 8.39 52.64 22.08
N MET A 13 8.92 51.53 22.60
CA MET A 13 10.09 51.51 23.49
C MET A 13 10.61 50.09 23.74
N THR A 14 11.93 50.01 23.80
CA THR A 14 12.85 48.87 23.96
C THR A 14 12.89 48.29 25.39
N SER A 15 13.24 47.01 25.57
CA SER A 15 14.36 46.56 26.45
C SER A 15 14.50 45.02 26.59
N SER A 16 15.73 44.56 26.30
CA SER A 16 16.57 43.52 26.94
C SER A 16 16.03 42.13 27.36
N GLU A 17 16.67 41.09 26.78
CA GLU A 17 16.79 39.71 27.28
C GLU A 17 17.58 39.57 28.60
N PRO A 18 17.51 38.39 29.25
CA PRO A 18 18.73 37.66 29.57
C PRO A 18 18.70 36.15 29.19
N PRO A 19 19.87 35.49 29.13
CA PRO A 19 20.06 34.21 28.45
C PRO A 19 19.97 32.99 29.36
N SER A 20 19.64 31.82 28.82
CA SER A 20 19.86 30.53 29.47
C SER A 20 20.48 29.51 28.52
N SER A 21 21.76 29.21 28.76
CA SER A 21 22.56 28.17 28.12
C SER A 21 22.26 26.79 28.67
N THR A 22 22.04 25.81 27.80
CA THR A 22 22.26 24.37 28.09
C THR A 22 23.18 23.76 27.02
N PRO A 23 24.05 22.80 27.36
CA PRO A 23 25.12 22.36 26.48
C PRO A 23 24.64 21.35 25.44
N SER A 24 25.11 21.50 24.20
CA SER A 24 24.90 20.57 23.11
C SER A 24 25.67 19.27 23.32
N LEU A 25 24.96 18.13 23.35
CA LEU A 25 25.57 16.82 23.12
C LEU A 25 25.91 16.69 21.63
N GLY A 26 27.19 16.47 21.33
CA GLY A 26 27.73 16.46 19.97
C GLY A 26 27.13 15.36 19.09
N ALA A 27 26.90 15.71 17.83
CA ALA A 27 26.31 14.87 16.77
C ALA A 27 26.99 13.51 16.55
N ALA A 28 28.19 13.27 17.10
CA ALA A 28 28.90 11.99 17.02
C ALA A 28 28.38 10.92 18.01
N ALA A 29 27.76 11.33 19.13
CA ALA A 29 27.24 10.39 20.13
C ALA A 29 25.85 9.82 19.77
N VAL A 30 25.07 10.57 18.98
CA VAL A 30 23.74 10.14 18.50
C VAL A 30 23.86 9.15 17.33
N ALA A 31 24.90 9.27 16.51
CA ALA A 31 25.16 8.35 15.38
C ALA A 31 25.60 6.94 15.83
N ALA A 32 26.30 6.81 16.97
CA ALA A 32 26.74 5.51 17.48
C ALA A 32 25.60 4.71 18.15
N ALA A 33 24.58 5.38 18.69
CA ALA A 33 23.40 4.72 19.28
C ALA A 33 22.43 4.18 18.20
N ALA A 34 22.33 4.85 17.05
CA ALA A 34 21.51 4.41 15.93
C ALA A 34 22.08 3.15 15.23
N ALA A 35 23.41 3.03 15.12
CA ALA A 35 24.06 1.86 14.53
C ALA A 35 23.94 0.58 15.40
N ALA A 36 23.79 0.72 16.71
CA ALA A 36 23.57 -0.41 17.64
C ALA A 36 22.10 -0.88 17.67
N ALA A 37 21.14 0.00 17.37
CA ALA A 37 19.71 -0.34 17.32
C ALA A 37 19.34 -1.15 16.06
N VAL A 38 19.97 -0.85 14.91
CA VAL A 38 19.76 -1.59 13.65
C VAL A 38 20.32 -3.01 13.72
N GLY A 39 21.36 -3.25 14.53
CA GLY A 39 21.90 -4.59 14.80
C GLY A 39 21.06 -5.46 15.76
N PHE A 40 20.10 -4.87 16.48
CA PHE A 40 19.30 -5.60 17.49
C PHE A 40 17.92 -6.06 16.99
N ALA A 41 17.38 -5.44 15.92
CA ALA A 41 16.10 -5.85 15.34
C ALA A 41 16.17 -7.15 14.52
N ALA A 42 17.35 -7.52 14.01
CA ALA A 42 17.55 -8.76 13.24
C ALA A 42 17.75 -10.02 14.13
N ALA A 43 17.86 -9.88 15.46
CA ALA A 43 18.28 -10.97 16.35
C ALA A 43 17.21 -11.47 17.34
N ARG A 44 15.96 -11.02 17.26
CA ARG A 44 14.92 -11.38 18.27
C ARG A 44 13.72 -12.20 17.77
N LEU A 45 13.84 -12.86 16.62
CA LEU A 45 12.91 -13.91 16.18
C LEU A 45 13.34 -15.33 16.61
N LEU A 46 13.84 -15.49 17.85
CA LEU A 46 14.02 -16.81 18.45
C LEU A 46 13.50 -16.78 19.90
N PRO A 47 12.46 -17.54 20.25
CA PRO A 47 12.03 -17.67 21.64
C PRO A 47 13.13 -18.34 22.47
N SER A 48 13.32 -17.83 23.69
CA SER A 48 14.16 -18.42 24.72
C SER A 48 13.80 -19.88 24.97
N ARG A 49 14.81 -20.77 24.98
CA ARG A 49 14.74 -22.19 25.34
C ARG A 49 13.78 -22.43 26.52
N PRO A 50 12.78 -23.34 26.41
CA PRO A 50 12.19 -23.91 27.59
C PRO A 50 13.18 -24.89 28.24
N SER A 51 13.18 -24.93 29.56
CA SER A 51 13.88 -25.94 30.36
C SER A 51 13.41 -27.35 29.96
N ALA A 52 14.35 -28.29 29.91
CA ALA A 52 14.12 -29.69 29.60
C ALA A 52 12.99 -30.29 30.46
N ASN A 53 11.93 -30.77 29.81
CA ASN A 53 11.34 -32.10 30.01
C ASN A 53 10.07 -32.29 29.15
N SER A 54 9.90 -33.54 28.71
CA SER A 54 8.78 -34.14 27.96
C SER A 54 8.81 -34.07 26.43
N GLU A 55 8.73 -35.27 25.88
CA GLU A 55 8.91 -35.68 24.50
C GLU A 55 7.67 -35.39 23.63
N GLY A 56 7.88 -35.12 22.34
CA GLY A 56 6.85 -35.20 21.31
C GLY A 56 6.20 -33.85 20.93
N ASN A 57 6.73 -33.20 19.89
CA ASN A 57 6.01 -32.62 18.74
C ASN A 57 6.91 -31.56 18.05
N GLY A 58 7.99 -32.02 17.40
CA GLY A 58 8.88 -31.16 16.64
C GLY A 58 8.50 -31.18 15.16
N ASP A 59 7.64 -30.25 14.72
CA ASP A 59 7.57 -29.88 13.28
C ASP A 59 6.79 -28.58 12.96
N HIS A 60 6.15 -27.92 13.93
CA HIS A 60 5.34 -26.73 13.61
C HIS A 60 6.08 -25.37 13.64
N ALA A 61 7.26 -25.28 14.24
CA ALA A 61 7.97 -24.01 14.42
C ALA A 61 8.93 -23.63 13.28
N ALA A 62 9.41 -24.60 12.48
CA ALA A 62 10.28 -24.33 11.32
C ALA A 62 9.51 -23.89 10.05
N VAL A 63 8.17 -23.94 10.10
CA VAL A 63 7.26 -23.60 8.99
C VAL A 63 6.85 -22.12 9.03
N ALA A 64 7.12 -21.40 10.11
CA ALA A 64 7.03 -19.94 10.18
C ALA A 64 8.33 -19.35 9.60
N ASN A 65 8.45 -18.85 8.37
CA ASN A 65 7.48 -18.14 7.54
C ASN A 65 7.78 -18.40 6.04
N ALA A 66 7.92 -19.66 5.63
CA ALA A 66 8.31 -20.02 4.26
C ALA A 66 7.34 -19.47 3.19
N ARG A 67 6.09 -19.20 3.58
CA ARG A 67 5.03 -18.63 2.73
C ARG A 67 5.39 -17.25 2.18
N PHE A 68 6.06 -16.41 2.97
CA PHE A 68 6.39 -15.04 2.59
C PHE A 68 7.87 -14.86 2.23
N ALA A 69 8.59 -15.96 2.03
CA ALA A 69 9.98 -15.92 1.64
C ALA A 69 10.17 -15.27 0.27
N ILE A 70 11.12 -14.33 0.18
CA ILE A 70 11.52 -13.74 -1.09
C ILE A 70 12.23 -14.82 -1.93
N PRO A 71 11.81 -15.05 -3.19
CA PRO A 71 12.43 -16.00 -4.11
C PRO A 71 13.96 -15.81 -4.23
N ALA A 72 14.69 -16.90 -4.43
CA ALA A 72 16.15 -16.86 -4.47
C ALA A 72 16.69 -15.95 -5.59
N GLU A 73 15.99 -15.91 -6.71
CA GLU A 73 16.32 -15.07 -7.88
C GLU A 73 16.29 -13.58 -7.54
N LEU A 74 15.36 -13.15 -6.68
CA LEU A 74 15.23 -11.77 -6.24
C LEU A 74 16.18 -11.42 -5.07
N ARG A 75 16.75 -12.44 -4.41
CA ARG A 75 17.77 -12.30 -3.37
C ARG A 75 19.20 -12.42 -3.90
N ALA A 76 19.39 -12.69 -5.19
CA ALA A 76 20.72 -12.80 -5.77
C ALA A 76 21.45 -11.45 -5.72
N ASP A 77 22.77 -11.46 -5.48
CA ASP A 77 23.57 -10.23 -5.38
C ASP A 77 23.55 -9.38 -6.67
N GLY A 78 23.30 -10.01 -7.82
CA GLY A 78 23.14 -9.32 -9.11
C GLY A 78 21.74 -8.75 -9.36
N CYS A 79 20.77 -9.01 -8.49
CA CYS A 79 19.40 -8.52 -8.66
C CYS A 79 19.34 -7.02 -8.34
N ARG A 80 19.20 -6.20 -9.38
CA ARG A 80 18.94 -4.76 -9.22
C ARG A 80 17.65 -4.57 -8.41
N TYR A 81 17.64 -3.60 -7.50
CA TYR A 81 16.54 -3.27 -6.59
C TYR A 81 16.21 -4.31 -5.51
N ARG A 82 17.12 -5.28 -5.25
CA ARG A 82 16.95 -6.27 -4.18
C ARG A 82 16.69 -5.63 -2.81
N LYS A 83 17.46 -4.59 -2.46
CA LYS A 83 17.37 -3.96 -1.12
C LYS A 83 16.03 -3.28 -0.95
N GLU A 84 15.56 -2.61 -1.99
CA GLU A 84 14.30 -1.91 -2.03
C GLU A 84 13.14 -2.90 -1.87
N LEU A 85 13.21 -4.05 -2.57
CA LEU A 85 12.26 -5.14 -2.39
C LEU A 85 12.28 -5.71 -0.96
N GLU A 86 13.46 -6.01 -0.41
CA GLU A 86 13.60 -6.57 0.94
C GLU A 86 12.98 -5.64 2.01
N VAL A 87 13.21 -4.32 1.87
CA VAL A 87 12.61 -3.31 2.75
C VAL A 87 11.10 -3.25 2.56
N ALA A 88 10.61 -3.17 1.31
CA ALA A 88 9.17 -3.14 1.02
C ALA A 88 8.45 -4.36 1.60
N VAL A 89 8.99 -5.57 1.42
CA VAL A 89 8.41 -6.81 1.96
C VAL A 89 8.34 -6.78 3.48
N GLY A 90 9.39 -6.32 4.17
CA GLY A 90 9.36 -6.17 5.61
C GLY A 90 8.25 -5.22 6.07
N LEU A 91 8.15 -4.06 5.43
CA LEU A 91 7.22 -3.00 5.82
C LEU A 91 5.76 -3.35 5.54
N VAL A 92 5.43 -3.97 4.39
CA VAL A 92 4.03 -4.40 4.14
C VAL A 92 3.58 -5.47 5.13
N LEU A 93 4.48 -6.37 5.55
CA LEU A 93 4.15 -7.42 6.52
C LEU A 93 3.91 -6.81 7.90
N GLU A 94 4.78 -5.89 8.33
CA GLU A 94 4.63 -5.18 9.60
C GLU A 94 3.33 -4.35 9.63
N ALA A 95 3.08 -3.53 8.61
CA ALA A 95 1.86 -2.75 8.47
C ALA A 95 0.61 -3.64 8.40
N GLY A 96 0.68 -4.79 7.74
CA GLY A 96 -0.41 -5.75 7.66
C GLY A 96 -0.80 -6.36 9.01
N GLU A 97 0.12 -6.51 9.96
CA GLU A 97 -0.23 -6.98 11.32
C GLU A 97 -1.13 -5.99 12.06
N ASN A 98 -1.00 -4.68 11.82
CA ASN A 98 -1.86 -3.66 12.42
C ASN A 98 -3.33 -3.77 11.97
N MET A 99 -3.58 -4.41 10.83
CA MET A 99 -4.92 -4.56 10.25
C MET A 99 -5.66 -5.80 10.76
N LYS A 100 -4.94 -6.90 11.03
CA LYS A 100 -5.55 -8.22 11.30
C LYS A 100 -6.50 -8.22 12.49
N GLY A 101 -6.11 -7.58 13.59
CA GLY A 101 -6.90 -7.57 14.82
C GLY A 101 -8.33 -7.04 14.61
N HIS A 102 -8.46 -5.96 13.84
CA HIS A 102 -9.77 -5.41 13.49
C HIS A 102 -10.55 -6.35 12.56
N CYS A 103 -9.92 -6.84 11.50
CA CYS A 103 -10.59 -7.73 10.54
C CYS A 103 -11.08 -9.04 11.18
N ASP A 104 -10.29 -9.65 12.07
CA ASP A 104 -10.64 -10.90 12.75
C ASP A 104 -11.77 -10.71 13.77
N ALA A 105 -11.81 -9.58 14.46
CA ALA A 105 -12.83 -9.28 15.47
C ALA A 105 -14.17 -8.85 14.84
N ARG A 106 -14.16 -8.18 13.68
CA ARG A 106 -15.36 -7.58 13.10
C ARG A 106 -16.42 -8.62 12.74
N GLY A 107 -17.66 -8.40 13.19
CA GLY A 107 -18.78 -9.33 12.97
C GLY A 107 -18.82 -10.52 13.94
N THR A 108 -17.94 -10.57 14.94
CA THR A 108 -17.97 -11.56 16.02
C THR A 108 -18.54 -10.96 17.32
N VAL A 109 -18.92 -11.84 18.27
CA VAL A 109 -19.37 -11.41 19.60
C VAL A 109 -18.31 -10.59 20.34
N ASP A 110 -17.03 -10.92 20.13
CA ASP A 110 -15.89 -10.25 20.75
C ASP A 110 -15.72 -8.82 20.17
N GLY A 111 -15.94 -8.66 18.86
CA GLY A 111 -15.89 -7.34 18.20
C GLY A 111 -17.13 -6.46 18.39
N HIS A 112 -18.27 -7.02 18.82
CA HIS A 112 -19.49 -6.26 19.13
C HIS A 112 -19.42 -5.58 20.51
N GLY A 113 -18.54 -6.01 21.41
CA GLY A 113 -18.36 -5.43 22.75
C GLY A 113 -17.30 -4.33 22.83
N SER A 114 -16.44 -4.24 21.82
CA SER A 114 -15.47 -3.17 21.65
C SER A 114 -16.08 -2.06 20.79
N GLU A 115 -16.35 -0.89 21.36
CA GLU A 115 -16.46 0.35 20.60
C GLU A 115 -15.07 0.64 19.99
N HIS A 116 -14.70 -0.08 18.92
CA HIS A 116 -13.53 0.24 18.13
C HIS A 116 -13.87 1.46 17.27
N ASP A 117 -13.77 2.63 17.88
CA ASP A 117 -13.66 3.87 17.11
C ASP A 117 -12.43 3.74 16.22
N LEU A 118 -12.68 3.55 14.92
CA LEU A 118 -11.65 3.44 13.91
C LEU A 118 -10.95 4.78 13.65
N GLY A 119 -11.37 5.87 14.32
CA GLY A 119 -10.83 7.20 14.08
C GLY A 119 -11.09 7.65 12.65
N ILE A 120 -12.34 7.49 12.19
CA ILE A 120 -12.72 7.82 10.81
C ILE A 120 -12.51 9.31 10.56
N SER A 121 -11.64 9.62 9.59
CA SER A 121 -11.39 10.96 9.08
C SER A 121 -11.91 11.05 7.65
N THR A 122 -12.94 11.87 7.42
CA THR A 122 -13.49 12.10 6.08
C THR A 122 -12.55 12.99 5.26
N LYS A 123 -12.21 12.56 4.04
CA LYS A 123 -11.40 13.29 3.06
C LYS A 123 -12.30 14.18 2.20
N SER A 124 -12.56 13.81 0.94
CA SER A 124 -13.36 14.65 0.02
C SER A 124 -14.88 14.48 0.14
N SER A 125 -15.35 13.32 0.61
CA SER A 125 -16.77 13.00 0.75
C SER A 125 -16.99 11.91 1.79
N ALA A 126 -18.22 11.68 2.27
CA ALA A 126 -18.50 10.58 3.20
C ALA A 126 -18.14 9.18 2.67
N ALA A 127 -17.96 9.03 1.35
CA ALA A 127 -17.50 7.79 0.73
C ALA A 127 -15.97 7.67 0.63
N ASP A 128 -15.25 8.77 0.86
CA ASP A 128 -13.80 8.91 0.75
C ASP A 128 -13.23 9.31 2.13
N PHE A 129 -12.64 8.36 2.83
CA PHE A 129 -12.22 8.50 4.22
C PHE A 129 -10.99 7.64 4.53
N ALA A 130 -10.30 7.98 5.62
CA ALA A 130 -9.23 7.18 6.21
C ALA A 130 -9.59 6.76 7.64
N THR A 131 -8.99 5.69 8.14
CA THR A 131 -9.01 5.30 9.55
C THR A 131 -7.68 5.67 10.23
N ALA A 132 -7.62 5.54 11.56
CA ALA A 132 -6.38 5.68 12.31
C ALA A 132 -5.32 4.64 11.90
N ILE A 133 -5.72 3.51 11.32
CA ILE A 133 -4.80 2.46 10.83
C ILE A 133 -4.14 2.88 9.52
N ASP A 134 -4.85 3.57 8.62
CA ASP A 134 -4.27 4.12 7.40
C ASP A 134 -3.10 5.07 7.75
N VAL A 135 -3.34 6.01 8.68
CA VAL A 135 -2.33 6.97 9.17
C VAL A 135 -1.18 6.26 9.90
N LEU A 136 -1.47 5.26 10.74
CA LEU A 136 -0.45 4.50 11.45
C LEU A 136 0.46 3.74 10.47
N ASN A 137 -0.14 3.04 9.50
CA ASN A 137 0.59 2.25 8.53
C ASN A 137 1.45 3.13 7.64
N GLU A 138 0.96 4.28 7.17
CA GLU A 138 1.77 5.18 6.35
C GLU A 138 2.97 5.71 7.12
N LYS A 139 2.79 6.04 8.40
CA LYS A 139 3.88 6.45 9.28
C LYS A 139 4.93 5.34 9.44
N VAL A 140 4.52 4.11 9.76
CA VAL A 140 5.42 2.95 9.94
C VAL A 140 6.23 2.72 8.66
N ILE A 141 5.56 2.71 7.50
CA ILE A 141 6.20 2.50 6.20
C ILE A 141 7.17 3.64 5.90
N GLY A 142 6.74 4.89 6.07
CA GLY A 142 7.54 6.07 5.78
C GLY A 142 8.77 6.21 6.67
N GLU A 143 8.67 5.89 7.96
CA GLU A 143 9.82 5.86 8.88
C GLU A 143 10.81 4.75 8.50
N GLY A 144 10.32 3.56 8.19
CA GLY A 144 11.15 2.45 7.73
C GLY A 144 11.90 2.74 6.44
N ILE A 145 11.23 3.34 5.46
CA ILE A 145 11.86 3.78 4.20
C ILE A 145 12.93 4.84 4.48
N ARG A 146 12.63 5.88 5.28
CA ARG A 146 13.60 6.95 5.57
C ARG A 146 14.83 6.43 6.32
N ALA A 147 14.66 5.42 7.17
CA ALA A 147 15.78 4.78 7.86
C ALA A 147 16.70 4.02 6.90
N ALA A 148 16.15 3.31 5.91
CA ALA A 148 16.92 2.54 4.94
C ALA A 148 17.47 3.40 3.79
N PHE A 149 16.72 4.43 3.37
CA PHE A 149 16.99 5.26 2.20
C PHE A 149 16.71 6.75 2.49
N PRO A 150 17.58 7.44 3.25
CA PRO A 150 17.33 8.81 3.71
C PRO A 150 17.15 9.86 2.62
N SER A 151 17.63 9.59 1.40
CA SER A 151 17.58 10.51 0.26
C SER A 151 16.47 10.21 -0.74
N HIS A 152 15.67 9.14 -0.54
CA HIS A 152 14.60 8.78 -1.46
C HIS A 152 13.35 9.62 -1.17
N SER A 153 12.58 9.93 -2.20
CA SER A 153 11.29 10.61 -2.09
C SER A 153 10.19 9.62 -1.70
N ILE A 154 9.14 10.08 -1.02
CA ILE A 154 7.98 9.28 -0.66
C ILE A 154 6.72 10.05 -1.09
N ILE A 155 5.78 9.34 -1.71
CA ILE A 155 4.43 9.81 -2.02
C ILE A 155 3.47 8.79 -1.40
N GLY A 156 2.83 9.16 -0.30
CA GLY A 156 1.82 8.37 0.38
C GLY A 156 0.42 8.93 0.16
N GLU A 157 -0.59 8.07 0.18
CA GLU A 157 -1.99 8.47 0.07
C GLU A 157 -2.40 9.47 1.15
N GLU A 158 -2.05 9.20 2.41
CA GLU A 158 -2.55 9.98 3.54
C GLU A 158 -1.83 11.31 3.71
N ASP A 159 -0.52 11.34 3.47
CA ASP A 159 0.31 12.54 3.43
C ASP A 159 -0.15 13.48 2.29
N VAL A 160 -0.57 12.93 1.14
CA VAL A 160 -1.15 13.73 0.05
C VAL A 160 -2.58 14.15 0.38
N GLY A 161 -3.41 13.23 0.88
CA GLY A 161 -4.82 13.45 1.20
C GLY A 161 -5.60 14.03 0.02
N THR A 162 -6.21 15.21 0.21
CA THR A 162 -6.92 15.96 -0.86
C THR A 162 -6.01 16.97 -1.58
N GLY A 163 -4.71 16.94 -1.34
CA GLY A 163 -3.72 17.83 -1.93
C GLY A 163 -3.34 17.44 -3.37
N GLU A 164 -2.44 18.23 -3.96
CA GLU A 164 -1.86 17.92 -5.26
C GLU A 164 -0.82 16.80 -5.13
N ILE A 165 -0.94 15.78 -5.99
CA ILE A 165 0.03 14.70 -6.06
C ILE A 165 1.35 15.27 -6.61
N PRO A 166 2.48 15.13 -5.88
CA PRO A 166 3.77 15.58 -6.38
C PRO A 166 4.13 14.91 -7.71
N PRO A 167 4.74 15.64 -8.67
CA PRO A 167 5.19 15.02 -9.91
C PRO A 167 6.25 13.96 -9.62
N LEU A 168 6.17 12.84 -10.34
CA LEU A 168 7.20 11.81 -10.27
C LEU A 168 8.47 12.33 -10.96
N GLY A 169 9.52 12.57 -10.18
CA GLY A 169 10.81 13.04 -10.70
C GLY A 169 11.70 11.90 -11.22
N ASP A 170 12.90 12.27 -11.66
CA ASP A 170 13.93 11.33 -12.11
C ASP A 170 14.61 10.54 -10.96
N GLY A 171 14.35 10.95 -9.72
CA GLY A 171 14.95 10.34 -8.52
C GLY A 171 14.18 9.12 -7.98
N PRO A 172 14.83 8.30 -7.13
CA PRO A 172 14.19 7.19 -6.42
C PRO A 172 12.98 7.66 -5.61
N THR A 173 11.81 7.11 -5.90
CA THR A 173 10.54 7.53 -5.28
C THR A 173 9.70 6.32 -4.88
N TRP A 174 9.24 6.31 -3.63
CA TRP A 174 8.34 5.30 -3.09
C TRP A 174 6.90 5.79 -3.18
N ILE A 175 6.00 4.93 -3.65
CA ILE A 175 4.57 5.20 -3.75
C ILE A 175 3.84 4.24 -2.81
N ILE A 176 3.07 4.76 -1.85
CA ILE A 176 2.53 3.98 -0.73
C ILE A 176 1.01 4.13 -0.71
N ASP A 177 0.33 2.98 -0.62
CA ASP A 177 -1.04 2.90 -0.13
C ASP A 177 -1.01 2.11 1.20
N PRO A 178 -1.27 2.77 2.34
CA PRO A 178 -1.17 2.12 3.63
C PRO A 178 -2.29 1.12 3.90
N VAL A 179 -3.46 1.29 3.27
CA VAL A 179 -4.65 0.41 3.35
C VAL A 179 -5.51 0.60 2.09
N ASP A 180 -5.20 -0.14 1.02
CA ASP A 180 -6.08 -0.17 -0.14
C ASP A 180 -7.36 -0.92 0.23
N GLY A 181 -8.51 -0.32 -0.13
CA GLY A 181 -9.82 -0.78 0.28
C GLY A 181 -10.18 -0.40 1.72
N THR A 182 -9.93 0.85 2.14
CA THR A 182 -10.32 1.37 3.46
C THR A 182 -11.79 1.10 3.80
N THR A 183 -12.71 1.17 2.82
CA THR A 183 -14.13 0.79 3.02
C THR A 183 -14.29 -0.69 3.40
N ASN A 184 -13.54 -1.57 2.77
CA ASN A 184 -13.53 -3.00 3.10
C ASN A 184 -12.92 -3.22 4.49
N PHE A 185 -11.78 -2.59 4.77
CA PHE A 185 -11.15 -2.66 6.09
C PHE A 185 -12.11 -2.21 7.20
N ALA A 186 -12.72 -1.02 7.07
CA ALA A 186 -13.64 -0.48 8.06
C ALA A 186 -14.86 -1.38 8.29
N SER A 187 -15.37 -2.03 7.25
CA SER A 187 -16.48 -2.98 7.34
C SER A 187 -16.08 -4.40 7.80
N GLY A 188 -14.79 -4.72 7.81
CA GLY A 188 -14.27 -6.07 8.08
C GLY A 188 -14.37 -7.01 6.87
N PHE A 189 -14.60 -6.49 5.67
CA PHE A 189 -14.57 -7.29 4.45
C PHE A 189 -13.13 -7.71 4.12
N PRO A 190 -12.87 -8.98 3.78
CA PRO A 190 -11.51 -9.56 3.84
C PRO A 190 -10.59 -9.14 2.68
N ILE A 191 -11.06 -8.30 1.76
CA ILE A 191 -10.29 -7.89 0.58
C ILE A 191 -9.77 -6.47 0.80
N THR A 192 -8.58 -6.38 1.38
CA THR A 192 -7.83 -5.15 1.62
C THR A 192 -6.35 -5.50 1.62
N CYS A 193 -5.47 -4.55 1.32
CA CYS A 193 -4.03 -4.78 1.37
C CYS A 193 -3.21 -3.54 1.69
N VAL A 194 -1.96 -3.75 2.08
CA VAL A 194 -0.92 -2.71 2.09
C VAL A 194 -0.16 -2.77 0.76
N SER A 195 0.12 -1.65 0.13
CA SER A 195 0.79 -1.55 -1.18
C SER A 195 2.01 -0.63 -1.11
N ILE A 196 3.15 -1.11 -1.61
CA ILE A 196 4.39 -0.32 -1.75
C ILE A 196 4.94 -0.52 -3.16
N GLY A 197 4.93 0.56 -3.94
CA GLY A 197 5.62 0.67 -5.22
C GLY A 197 6.92 1.44 -5.07
N PHE A 198 7.93 1.11 -5.88
CA PHE A 198 9.16 1.90 -5.97
C PHE A 198 9.49 2.19 -7.43
N CYS A 199 9.73 3.48 -7.68
CA CYS A 199 10.05 4.05 -8.97
C CYS A 199 11.50 4.53 -9.01
N ASP A 200 12.18 4.28 -10.13
CA ASP A 200 13.52 4.78 -10.42
C ASP A 200 13.50 5.44 -11.80
N GLY A 201 13.89 6.72 -11.90
CA GLY A 201 13.81 7.47 -13.16
C GLY A 201 12.38 7.63 -13.69
N GLY A 202 11.40 7.83 -12.81
CA GLY A 202 9.99 7.92 -13.20
C GLY A 202 9.32 6.61 -13.64
N VAL A 203 10.02 5.47 -13.52
CA VAL A 203 9.52 4.16 -13.96
C VAL A 203 9.27 3.25 -12.75
N PRO A 204 8.06 2.69 -12.58
CA PRO A 204 7.81 1.64 -11.60
C PRO A 204 8.70 0.41 -11.88
N VAL A 205 9.50 0.01 -10.88
CA VAL A 205 10.48 -1.08 -11.02
C VAL A 205 10.38 -2.16 -9.95
N VAL A 206 9.80 -1.84 -8.79
CA VAL A 206 9.48 -2.82 -7.74
C VAL A 206 8.04 -2.60 -7.29
N GLY A 207 7.32 -3.69 -7.07
CA GLY A 207 5.97 -3.64 -6.51
C GLY A 207 5.78 -4.75 -5.49
N VAL A 208 5.24 -4.39 -4.31
CA VAL A 208 4.89 -5.32 -3.25
C VAL A 208 3.49 -4.98 -2.74
N ALA A 209 2.61 -5.97 -2.65
CA ALA A 209 1.29 -5.83 -2.07
C ALA A 209 0.99 -7.01 -1.13
N TYR A 210 0.46 -6.74 0.06
CA TYR A 210 0.14 -7.78 1.03
C TYR A 210 -1.28 -7.64 1.55
N GLY A 211 -2.12 -8.65 1.25
CA GLY A 211 -3.44 -8.79 1.85
C GLY A 211 -3.35 -9.56 3.17
N PRO A 212 -3.47 -8.91 4.35
CA PRO A 212 -3.24 -9.56 5.64
C PRO A 212 -4.29 -10.62 5.97
N VAL A 213 -5.54 -10.43 5.53
CA VAL A 213 -6.64 -11.38 5.76
C VAL A 213 -6.60 -12.54 4.78
N THR A 214 -6.28 -12.29 3.51
CA THR A 214 -6.11 -13.35 2.50
C THR A 214 -4.79 -14.12 2.67
N GLY A 215 -3.83 -13.52 3.38
CA GLY A 215 -2.47 -14.03 3.54
C GLY A 215 -1.74 -14.12 2.21
N GLU A 216 -1.98 -13.19 1.29
CA GLU A 216 -1.36 -13.17 -0.04
C GLU A 216 -0.38 -12.01 -0.16
N LEU A 217 0.91 -12.36 -0.24
CA LEU A 217 2.00 -11.46 -0.56
C LEU A 217 2.31 -11.57 -2.04
N TYR A 218 2.07 -10.49 -2.78
CA TYR A 218 2.47 -10.30 -4.17
C TYR A 218 3.74 -9.47 -4.21
N LEU A 219 4.70 -9.89 -5.04
CA LEU A 219 5.93 -9.13 -5.23
C LEU A 219 6.50 -9.31 -6.64
N ALA A 220 7.15 -8.28 -7.15
CA ALA A 220 7.83 -8.31 -8.44
C ALA A 220 8.97 -7.29 -8.49
N ILE A 221 10.00 -7.61 -9.28
CA ILE A 221 11.02 -6.68 -9.75
C ILE A 221 10.99 -6.73 -11.28
N LYS A 222 11.01 -5.56 -11.91
CA LYS A 222 11.02 -5.43 -13.38
C LYS A 222 12.15 -6.27 -14.00
N GLY A 223 11.79 -7.18 -14.90
CA GLY A 223 12.67 -8.13 -15.58
C GLY A 223 12.94 -9.44 -14.83
N TYR A 224 12.42 -9.63 -13.61
CA TYR A 224 12.68 -10.84 -12.79
C TYR A 224 11.43 -11.70 -12.55
N GLY A 225 10.29 -11.30 -13.12
CA GLY A 225 8.99 -11.94 -12.98
C GLY A 225 8.27 -11.58 -11.67
N ALA A 226 7.00 -11.97 -11.63
CA ALA A 226 6.13 -11.77 -10.48
C ALA A 226 5.94 -13.05 -9.66
N TYR A 227 5.65 -12.88 -8.38
CA TYR A 227 5.48 -13.97 -7.42
C TYR A 227 4.31 -13.70 -6.48
N ARG A 228 3.66 -14.79 -6.04
CA ARG A 228 2.68 -14.79 -4.95
C ARG A 228 3.12 -15.84 -3.93
N ASN A 229 3.32 -15.44 -2.68
CA ASN A 229 3.72 -16.33 -1.58
C ASN A 229 4.91 -17.23 -1.95
N GLY A 230 5.99 -16.61 -2.45
CA GLY A 230 7.23 -17.29 -2.85
C GLY A 230 7.15 -18.11 -4.15
N LYS A 231 5.97 -18.22 -4.78
CA LYS A 231 5.79 -18.97 -6.03
C LYS A 231 5.64 -18.02 -7.22
N ARG A 232 6.35 -18.31 -8.32
CA ARG A 232 6.24 -17.53 -9.56
C ARG A 232 4.82 -17.61 -10.11
N ILE A 233 4.30 -16.48 -10.58
CA ILE A 233 2.96 -16.37 -11.17
C ILE A 233 3.04 -15.96 -12.64
N ARG A 234 1.96 -16.25 -13.36
CA ARG A 234 1.71 -15.80 -14.73
C ARG A 234 0.19 -15.75 -14.93
N SER A 235 -0.29 -14.72 -15.63
CA SER A 235 -1.74 -14.53 -15.84
C SER A 235 -2.31 -15.53 -16.86
N ILE A 236 -1.56 -15.82 -17.92
CA ILE A 236 -1.99 -16.67 -19.03
C ILE A 236 -1.06 -17.87 -19.19
N ASP A 237 -1.64 -19.06 -19.27
CA ASP A 237 -0.92 -20.24 -19.76
C ASP A 237 -0.69 -20.09 -21.28
N PRO A 238 0.56 -20.09 -21.76
CA PRO A 238 0.86 -19.94 -23.19
C PRO A 238 0.29 -21.08 -24.05
N THR A 239 -0.14 -22.18 -23.45
CA THR A 239 -0.77 -23.32 -24.13
C THR A 239 -2.30 -23.25 -24.13
N ALA A 240 -2.89 -22.33 -23.35
CA ALA A 240 -4.34 -22.18 -23.29
C ALA A 240 -4.92 -21.50 -24.53
N ALA A 241 -6.18 -21.80 -24.83
CA ALA A 241 -6.90 -21.13 -25.90
C ALA A 241 -7.05 -19.62 -25.60
N PRO A 242 -6.98 -18.75 -26.62
CA PRO A 242 -7.20 -17.31 -26.45
C PRO A 242 -8.55 -17.04 -25.78
N LYS A 243 -8.54 -16.10 -24.82
CA LYS A 243 -9.79 -15.62 -24.21
C LYS A 243 -10.47 -14.61 -25.13
N THR A 244 -11.80 -14.61 -25.08
CA THR A 244 -12.66 -13.58 -25.66
C THR A 244 -13.42 -12.92 -24.51
N LEU A 245 -13.96 -11.72 -24.70
CA LEU A 245 -14.72 -11.06 -23.62
C LEU A 245 -15.82 -11.97 -23.04
N SER A 246 -16.55 -12.68 -23.91
CA SER A 246 -17.63 -13.61 -23.53
C SER A 246 -17.22 -14.71 -22.55
N ASN A 247 -15.95 -15.10 -22.53
CA ASN A 247 -15.43 -16.14 -21.64
C ASN A 247 -14.54 -15.59 -20.50
N SER A 248 -14.40 -14.27 -20.40
CA SER A 248 -13.61 -13.55 -19.40
C SER A 248 -14.41 -13.18 -18.15
N VAL A 249 -13.73 -13.16 -16.99
CA VAL A 249 -14.23 -12.57 -15.74
C VAL A 249 -13.76 -11.12 -15.63
N VAL A 250 -14.70 -10.18 -15.54
CA VAL A 250 -14.41 -8.74 -15.49
C VAL A 250 -14.67 -8.19 -14.09
N CYS A 251 -13.65 -7.62 -13.46
CA CYS A 251 -13.81 -6.81 -12.25
C CYS A 251 -14.10 -5.36 -12.64
N PHE A 252 -15.11 -4.77 -12.01
CA PHE A 252 -15.44 -3.36 -12.14
C PHE A 252 -15.21 -2.67 -10.79
N GLU A 253 -14.49 -1.56 -10.81
CA GLU A 253 -14.38 -0.68 -9.66
C GLU A 253 -15.19 0.60 -9.89
N PHE A 254 -16.10 0.86 -8.94
CA PHE A 254 -16.96 2.04 -8.94
C PHE A 254 -16.40 2.99 -7.89
N GLY A 255 -15.54 3.94 -8.32
CA GLY A 255 -14.87 4.92 -7.46
C GLY A 255 -15.82 5.78 -6.62
N TYR A 256 -15.35 6.88 -6.05
CA TYR A 256 -16.11 7.62 -5.02
C TYR A 256 -17.16 8.58 -5.59
N ALA A 257 -17.13 8.88 -6.89
CA ALA A 257 -18.03 9.82 -7.56
C ALA A 257 -19.51 9.49 -7.38
N ARG A 258 -20.29 10.45 -6.86
CA ARG A 258 -21.76 10.32 -6.74
C ARG A 258 -22.55 11.39 -7.48
N SER A 259 -21.90 12.24 -8.28
CA SER A 259 -22.62 13.18 -9.15
C SER A 259 -23.40 12.40 -10.23
N HIS A 260 -24.55 12.93 -10.65
CA HIS A 260 -25.36 12.29 -11.69
C HIS A 260 -24.55 12.06 -12.99
N GLU A 261 -23.75 13.05 -13.40
CA GLU A 261 -22.90 12.94 -14.58
C GLU A 261 -21.81 11.86 -14.45
N SER A 262 -21.12 11.82 -13.31
CA SER A 262 -20.07 10.82 -13.07
C SER A 262 -20.65 9.41 -13.04
N LEU A 263 -21.83 9.22 -12.43
CA LEU A 263 -22.54 7.95 -12.41
C LEU A 263 -22.95 7.48 -13.81
N GLU A 264 -23.52 8.36 -14.64
CA GLU A 264 -23.89 8.03 -16.02
C GLU A 264 -22.67 7.62 -16.87
N LYS A 265 -21.53 8.31 -16.73
CA LYS A 265 -20.28 7.94 -17.42
C LYS A 265 -19.78 6.56 -16.97
N MET A 266 -19.70 6.34 -15.66
CA MET A 266 -19.19 5.10 -15.06
C MET A 266 -20.09 3.91 -15.40
N VAL A 267 -21.38 3.99 -15.09
CA VAL A 267 -22.36 2.92 -15.36
C VAL A 267 -22.56 2.72 -16.85
N GLY A 268 -22.49 3.78 -17.66
CA GLY A 268 -22.56 3.69 -19.12
C GLY A 268 -21.44 2.83 -19.71
N ALA A 269 -20.21 2.95 -19.21
CA ALA A 269 -19.10 2.09 -19.62
C ALA A 269 -19.31 0.63 -19.24
N VAL A 270 -19.72 0.38 -17.99
CA VAL A 270 -20.06 -0.97 -17.51
C VAL A 270 -21.16 -1.59 -18.36
N LYS A 271 -22.25 -0.86 -18.62
CA LYS A 271 -23.35 -1.30 -19.47
C LYS A 271 -22.86 -1.71 -20.86
N ARG A 272 -21.97 -0.94 -21.49
CA ARG A 272 -21.40 -1.28 -22.81
C ARG A 272 -20.61 -2.58 -22.76
N ILE A 273 -19.74 -2.76 -21.76
CA ILE A 273 -18.94 -3.98 -21.61
C ILE A 273 -19.86 -5.19 -21.37
N LEU A 274 -20.85 -5.06 -20.49
CA LEU A 274 -21.82 -6.13 -20.21
C LEU A 274 -22.68 -6.48 -21.43
N SER A 275 -23.04 -5.50 -22.25
CA SER A 275 -23.85 -5.73 -23.46
C SER A 275 -23.10 -6.52 -24.54
N LEU A 276 -21.76 -6.49 -24.54
CA LEU A 276 -20.92 -7.33 -25.39
C LEU A 276 -20.79 -8.77 -24.86
N GLY A 277 -21.21 -9.02 -23.62
CA GLY A 277 -21.19 -10.30 -22.94
C GLY A 277 -19.85 -10.60 -22.27
N CYS A 278 -19.90 -11.02 -21.00
CA CYS A 278 -18.77 -11.58 -20.26
C CYS A 278 -19.22 -12.81 -19.46
N ARG A 279 -18.27 -13.65 -19.04
CA ARG A 279 -18.59 -14.89 -18.28
C ARG A 279 -19.16 -14.58 -16.90
N GLY A 280 -18.64 -13.53 -16.27
CA GLY A 280 -19.04 -13.12 -14.95
C GLY A 280 -18.36 -11.83 -14.53
N THR A 281 -18.92 -11.22 -13.49
CA THR A 281 -18.45 -9.93 -12.98
C THR A 281 -17.96 -10.05 -11.55
N ARG A 282 -17.06 -9.14 -11.16
CA ARG A 282 -16.61 -8.93 -9.78
C ARG A 282 -16.61 -7.43 -9.49
N GLN A 283 -16.66 -7.10 -8.21
CA GLN A 283 -16.36 -5.80 -7.64
C GLN A 283 -15.86 -6.14 -6.25
N THR A 284 -14.58 -5.88 -5.96
CA THR A 284 -14.01 -6.32 -4.68
C THR A 284 -13.72 -5.17 -3.74
N GLY A 285 -13.57 -3.95 -4.24
CA GLY A 285 -13.33 -2.74 -3.44
C GLY A 285 -11.87 -2.57 -3.00
N CYS A 286 -10.92 -3.20 -3.69
CA CYS A 286 -9.47 -3.12 -3.42
C CYS A 286 -8.72 -3.22 -4.76
N GLY A 287 -8.35 -2.06 -5.31
CA GLY A 287 -7.85 -1.96 -6.68
C GLY A 287 -6.52 -2.69 -6.90
N VAL A 288 -5.62 -2.61 -5.92
CA VAL A 288 -4.32 -3.28 -5.91
C VAL A 288 -4.51 -4.79 -5.97
N LEU A 289 -5.41 -5.36 -5.15
CA LEU A 289 -5.68 -6.80 -5.18
C LEU A 289 -6.42 -7.24 -6.44
N ASP A 290 -7.30 -6.42 -6.99
CA ASP A 290 -7.95 -6.73 -8.27
C ASP A 290 -6.94 -6.88 -9.41
N ILE A 291 -5.97 -5.97 -9.49
CA ILE A 291 -4.86 -6.08 -10.45
C ILE A 291 -4.04 -7.36 -10.18
N CYS A 292 -3.75 -7.68 -8.91
CA CYS A 292 -3.03 -8.91 -8.55
C CYS A 292 -3.82 -10.19 -8.87
N TYR A 293 -5.15 -10.15 -8.80
CA TYR A 293 -6.02 -11.25 -9.22
C TYR A 293 -6.03 -11.44 -10.73
N VAL A 294 -5.89 -10.35 -11.51
CA VAL A 294 -5.61 -10.44 -12.95
C VAL A 294 -4.23 -11.04 -13.21
N ALA A 295 -3.20 -10.61 -12.47
CA ALA A 295 -1.84 -11.13 -12.58
C ALA A 295 -1.74 -12.65 -12.30
N THR A 296 -2.68 -13.20 -11.53
CA THR A 296 -2.76 -14.64 -11.23
C THR A 296 -3.77 -15.41 -12.08
N GLY A 297 -4.41 -14.75 -13.05
CA GLY A 297 -5.42 -15.37 -13.92
C GLY A 297 -6.73 -15.76 -13.21
N ARG A 298 -6.96 -15.27 -11.98
CA ARG A 298 -8.22 -15.45 -11.23
C ARG A 298 -9.33 -14.54 -11.75
N MET A 299 -8.92 -13.40 -12.29
CA MET A 299 -9.74 -12.49 -13.08
C MET A 299 -9.03 -12.24 -14.40
N ASP A 300 -9.75 -11.71 -15.39
CA ASP A 300 -9.21 -11.49 -16.73
C ASP A 300 -9.00 -10.02 -17.03
N ILE A 301 -9.89 -9.18 -16.50
CA ILE A 301 -9.90 -7.74 -16.73
C ILE A 301 -10.28 -7.09 -15.42
N VAL A 302 -9.56 -6.02 -15.05
CA VAL A 302 -10.06 -5.00 -14.12
C VAL A 302 -10.29 -3.73 -14.91
N TYR A 303 -11.45 -3.11 -14.71
CA TYR A 303 -11.82 -1.85 -15.32
C TYR A 303 -12.23 -0.88 -14.21
N THR A 304 -11.56 0.27 -14.15
CA THR A 304 -11.88 1.38 -13.26
C THR A 304 -12.22 2.63 -14.09
N GLY A 305 -13.00 3.54 -13.49
CA GLY A 305 -13.78 4.58 -14.16
C GLY A 305 -13.02 5.76 -14.79
N THR A 306 -13.62 6.96 -14.69
CA THR A 306 -13.26 8.15 -15.47
C THR A 306 -11.98 8.84 -14.99
N ALA A 307 -11.19 9.41 -15.90
CA ALA A 307 -9.90 10.06 -15.61
C ALA A 307 -9.93 11.07 -14.45
N ASP A 308 -11.04 11.78 -14.27
CA ASP A 308 -11.21 12.82 -13.26
C ASP A 308 -11.46 12.27 -11.83
N GLU A 309 -11.70 10.97 -11.71
CA GLU A 309 -12.11 10.25 -10.49
C GLU A 309 -11.42 8.87 -10.40
N GLY A 310 -10.38 8.69 -11.20
CA GLY A 310 -9.67 7.43 -11.32
C GLY A 310 -8.76 7.16 -10.14
N TRP A 311 -8.30 5.91 -10.10
CA TRP A 311 -7.19 5.47 -9.27
C TRP A 311 -6.01 6.44 -9.33
N LYS A 312 -5.47 6.73 -8.15
CA LYS A 312 -4.24 7.50 -7.95
C LYS A 312 -3.03 6.57 -8.07
N PRO A 313 -1.81 7.11 -8.18
CA PRO A 313 -0.62 6.28 -8.36
C PRO A 313 -0.45 5.17 -7.32
N TRP A 314 -0.86 5.38 -6.07
CA TRP A 314 -0.77 4.39 -5.01
C TRP A 314 -1.70 3.18 -5.20
N ASP A 315 -2.87 3.38 -5.81
CA ASP A 315 -3.85 2.32 -6.12
C ASP A 315 -3.37 1.31 -7.19
N TYR A 316 -2.30 1.62 -7.94
CA TYR A 316 -1.83 0.74 -9.01
C TYR A 316 -0.32 0.62 -9.17
N CYS A 317 0.52 1.49 -8.61
CA CYS A 317 1.96 1.49 -8.88
C CYS A 317 2.61 0.13 -8.57
N ALA A 318 2.37 -0.41 -7.37
CA ALA A 318 2.93 -1.70 -6.97
C ALA A 318 2.37 -2.85 -7.82
N ALA A 319 1.04 -2.93 -7.92
CA ALA A 319 0.38 -4.02 -8.63
C ALA A 319 0.58 -3.96 -10.15
N MET A 320 0.92 -2.80 -10.71
CA MET A 320 1.32 -2.65 -12.10
C MET A 320 2.60 -3.43 -12.41
N VAL A 321 3.63 -3.29 -11.57
CA VAL A 321 4.87 -4.08 -11.73
C VAL A 321 4.56 -5.58 -11.63
N VAL A 322 3.73 -5.98 -10.67
CA VAL A 322 3.29 -7.37 -10.50
C VAL A 322 2.55 -7.90 -11.74
N ALA A 323 1.63 -7.11 -12.29
CA ALA A 323 0.83 -7.52 -13.44
C ALA A 323 1.68 -7.62 -14.72
N GLU A 324 2.50 -6.63 -15.02
CA GLU A 324 3.37 -6.64 -16.20
C GLU A 324 4.37 -7.81 -16.16
N GLU A 325 4.99 -8.05 -15.01
CA GLU A 325 5.91 -9.17 -14.81
C GLU A 325 5.21 -10.54 -14.79
N ALA A 326 3.89 -10.58 -14.61
CA ALA A 326 3.06 -11.77 -14.80
C ALA A 326 2.56 -11.94 -16.24
N GLY A 327 2.90 -11.01 -17.15
CA GLY A 327 2.52 -11.03 -18.57
C GLY A 327 1.21 -10.31 -18.91
N CYS A 328 0.69 -9.50 -18.00
CA CYS A 328 -0.47 -8.63 -18.26
C CYS A 328 -0.06 -7.33 -18.95
N THR A 329 -1.05 -6.57 -19.40
CA THR A 329 -0.86 -5.18 -19.84
C THR A 329 -1.81 -4.26 -19.11
N ILE A 330 -1.35 -3.09 -18.71
CA ILE A 330 -2.17 -2.02 -18.14
C ILE A 330 -2.12 -0.82 -19.09
N ARG A 331 -3.27 -0.17 -19.31
CA ARG A 331 -3.39 0.96 -20.25
C ARG A 331 -4.39 1.99 -19.74
N SER A 332 -4.07 3.27 -19.92
CA SER A 332 -5.10 4.32 -19.96
C SER A 332 -5.91 4.17 -21.25
N LEU A 333 -7.22 4.36 -21.16
CA LEU A 333 -8.13 4.34 -22.32
C LEU A 333 -8.39 5.73 -22.91
N PHE A 334 -7.68 6.76 -22.42
CA PHE A 334 -7.74 8.14 -22.88
C PHE A 334 -6.35 8.76 -22.85
#